data_AF-A0A4R4ZA00-F1
#
_entry.id   AF-A0A4R4ZA00-F1
#
_cell.length_a   1.000
_cell.length_b   1.000
_cell.length_c   1.000
_cell.angle_alpha   90.00
_cell.angle_beta   90.00
_cell.angle_gamma   90.00
#
_symmetry.space_group_name_H-M   'P 1'
#
loop_
_entity.id
_entity.type
_entity.pdbx_description
1 polymer ?
#
loop_
_entity_poly.entity_id
_entity_poly.type
_entity_poly.pdbx_seq_one_letter_code
_entity_poly.pdbx_strand_id
1 'polypeptide(L)'
;MQEGLRQIQHLHDRMARLLEAVLAISSELELNAALRTIVEVSADLVDARYGALGVLSEEGQFADLFTCGVSQEVYDAVGRMPTAHGLLAELVEHPRPLRVEDVQAHPSFREFPPGTR
;
A
#
# COMPACT_ATOMS: atom_id res chain seq x y z
N MET A 1 26.53 -45.30 0.40
CA MET A 1 26.45 -44.48 -0.84
C MET A 1 25.08 -43.81 -1.02
N GLN A 2 23.95 -44.49 -0.75
CA GLN A 2 22.62 -43.89 -0.89
C GLN A 2 22.28 -42.79 0.17
N GLU A 3 22.82 -42.90 1.39
CA GLU A 3 22.63 -41.90 2.47
C GLU A 3 23.13 -40.50 2.10
N GLY A 4 24.35 -40.40 1.52
CA GLY A 4 24.98 -39.13 1.18
C GLY A 4 24.29 -38.41 0.02
N LEU A 5 23.73 -39.15 -0.94
CA LEU A 5 22.94 -38.57 -2.02
C LEU A 5 21.65 -37.93 -1.50
N ARG A 6 20.98 -38.56 -0.53
CA ARG A 6 19.78 -37.96 0.12
C ARG A 6 20.13 -36.70 0.92
N GLN A 7 21.25 -36.67 1.63
CA GLN A 7 21.69 -35.47 2.35
C GLN A 7 22.00 -34.30 1.39
N ILE A 8 22.66 -34.56 0.27
CA ILE A 8 22.95 -33.54 -0.76
C ILE A 8 21.65 -33.05 -1.40
N GLN A 9 20.72 -33.94 -1.72
CA GLN A 9 19.39 -33.56 -2.25
C GLN A 9 18.62 -32.68 -1.27
N HIS A 10 18.56 -33.06 0.01
CA HIS A 10 17.87 -32.28 1.03
C HIS A 10 18.52 -30.91 1.28
N LEU A 11 19.84 -30.80 1.16
CA LEU A 11 20.54 -29.51 1.23
C LEU A 11 20.22 -28.63 0.01
N HIS A 12 20.20 -29.23 -1.18
CA HIS A 12 19.86 -28.54 -2.42
C HIS A 12 18.42 -27.99 -2.39
N ASP A 13 17.45 -28.80 -1.97
CA ASP A 13 16.05 -28.40 -1.85
C ASP A 13 15.86 -27.25 -0.84
N ARG A 14 16.60 -27.27 0.27
CA ARG A 14 16.59 -26.18 1.25
C ARG A 14 17.19 -24.89 0.69
N MET A 15 18.28 -24.98 -0.06
CA MET A 15 18.91 -23.81 -0.70
C MET A 15 17.99 -23.22 -1.78
N ALA A 16 17.34 -24.06 -2.58
CA ALA A 16 16.39 -23.62 -3.60
C ALA A 16 15.21 -22.85 -2.98
N ARG A 17 14.62 -23.37 -1.90
CA ARG A 17 13.53 -22.69 -1.17
C ARG A 17 13.97 -21.37 -0.53
N LEU A 18 15.21 -21.29 -0.02
CA LEU A 18 15.74 -20.06 0.54
C LEU A 18 15.93 -18.99 -0.55
N LEU A 19 16.47 -19.36 -1.71
CA LEU A 19 16.61 -18.46 -2.85
C LEU A 19 15.25 -17.97 -3.35
N GLU A 20 14.27 -18.85 -3.43
CA GLU A 20 12.89 -18.50 -3.79
C GLU A 20 12.30 -17.48 -2.81
N ALA A 21 12.47 -17.69 -1.50
CA ALA A 21 12.01 -16.75 -0.48
C ALA A 21 12.72 -15.39 -0.60
N VAL A 22 14.03 -15.36 -0.84
CA VAL A 22 14.78 -14.11 -1.03
C VAL A 22 14.30 -13.36 -2.28
N LEU A 23 14.09 -14.07 -3.39
CA LEU A 23 13.57 -13.47 -4.63
C LEU A 23 12.16 -12.91 -4.45
N ALA A 24 11.30 -13.63 -3.74
CA ALA A 24 9.95 -13.16 -3.40
C ALA A 24 9.98 -11.87 -2.58
N ILE A 25 10.79 -11.83 -1.51
CA ILE A 25 10.95 -10.64 -0.65
C ILE A 25 11.52 -9.46 -1.44
N SER A 26 12.56 -9.69 -2.26
CA SER A 26 13.13 -8.62 -3.09
C SER A 26 12.11 -8.05 -4.07
N SER A 27 11.30 -8.91 -4.70
CA SER A 27 10.26 -8.49 -5.65
C SER A 27 9.17 -7.67 -4.95
N GLU A 28 8.79 -8.04 -3.73
CA GLU A 28 7.84 -7.29 -2.91
C GLU A 28 8.40 -5.92 -2.49
N LEU A 29 9.67 -5.85 -2.10
CA LEU A 29 10.35 -4.58 -1.79
C LEU A 29 10.43 -3.65 -3.00
N GLU A 30 10.70 -4.20 -4.19
CA GLU A 30 10.70 -3.44 -5.45
C GLU A 30 9.32 -2.87 -5.78
N LEU A 31 8.25 -3.66 -5.60
CA LEU A 31 6.87 -3.19 -5.80
C LEU A 31 6.52 -2.05 -4.83
N ASN A 32 6.83 -2.21 -3.56
CA ASN A 32 6.61 -1.19 -2.53
C ASN A 32 7.35 0.12 -2.88
N ALA A 33 8.60 0.03 -3.33
CA ALA A 33 9.38 1.18 -3.76
C ALA A 33 8.78 1.86 -5.01
N ALA A 34 8.31 1.06 -5.97
CA ALA A 34 7.65 1.57 -7.17
C ALA A 34 6.35 2.32 -6.85
N LEU A 35 5.48 1.75 -6.01
CA LEU A 35 4.21 2.39 -5.61
C LEU A 35 4.43 3.69 -4.83
N ARG A 36 5.44 3.72 -3.95
CA ARG A 36 5.86 4.94 -3.25
C ARG A 36 6.33 6.01 -4.25
N THR A 37 7.16 5.64 -5.21
CA THR A 37 7.64 6.55 -6.25
C THR A 37 6.49 7.11 -7.07
N ILE A 38 5.49 6.28 -7.41
CA ILE A 38 4.31 6.71 -8.16
C ILE A 38 3.55 7.80 -7.41
N VAL A 39 3.27 7.61 -6.10
CA VAL A 39 2.51 8.61 -5.34
C VAL A 39 3.31 9.92 -5.17
N GLU A 40 4.62 9.84 -4.95
CA GLU A 40 5.49 11.01 -4.81
C GLU A 40 5.57 11.83 -6.11
N VAL A 41 5.85 11.17 -7.24
CA VAL A 41 5.92 11.83 -8.55
C VAL A 41 4.56 12.37 -8.98
N SER A 42 3.47 11.64 -8.70
CA SER A 42 2.12 12.10 -9.07
C SER A 42 1.71 13.34 -8.27
N ALA A 43 2.08 13.41 -6.98
CA ALA A 43 1.81 14.57 -6.15
C ALA A 43 2.62 15.79 -6.63
N ASP A 44 3.90 15.60 -6.94
CA ASP A 44 4.78 16.64 -7.48
C ASP A 44 4.26 17.18 -8.83
N LEU A 45 3.84 16.29 -9.73
CA LEU A 45 3.34 16.64 -11.06
C LEU A 45 2.11 17.58 -11.04
N VAL A 46 1.32 17.55 -9.96
CA VAL A 46 0.11 18.37 -9.82
C VAL A 46 0.22 19.42 -8.71
N ASP A 47 1.44 19.67 -8.21
CA ASP A 47 1.73 20.58 -7.10
C ASP A 47 0.88 20.29 -5.84
N ALA A 48 0.60 19.01 -5.56
CA ALA A 48 -0.17 18.61 -4.39
C ALA A 48 0.68 18.59 -3.11
N ARG A 49 0.15 19.16 -2.02
CA ARG A 49 0.79 19.13 -0.70
C ARG A 49 0.85 17.71 -0.10
N TYR A 50 -0.11 16.86 -0.45
CA TYR A 50 -0.26 15.49 0.06
C TYR A 50 -0.73 14.57 -1.06
N GLY A 51 -0.27 13.33 -1.03
CA GLY A 51 -0.71 12.28 -1.95
C GLY A 51 -0.92 10.96 -1.22
N ALA A 52 -1.85 10.15 -1.71
CA ALA A 52 -2.11 8.80 -1.20
C ALA A 52 -2.44 7.83 -2.34
N LEU A 53 -1.92 6.62 -2.27
CA LEU A 53 -2.23 5.49 -3.14
C LEU A 53 -2.62 4.32 -2.26
N GLY A 54 -3.89 3.92 -2.32
CA GLY A 54 -4.40 2.74 -1.63
C GLY A 54 -4.50 1.54 -2.56
N VAL A 55 -4.04 0.39 -2.08
CA VAL A 55 -4.18 -0.91 -2.76
C VAL A 55 -5.37 -1.62 -2.14
N LEU A 56 -6.29 -2.12 -2.96
CA LEU A 56 -7.46 -2.86 -2.51
C LEU A 56 -7.21 -4.37 -2.59
N SER A 57 -7.74 -5.13 -1.63
CA SER A 57 -7.86 -6.58 -1.69
C SER A 57 -8.97 -6.99 -2.67
N GLU A 58 -9.08 -8.30 -2.94
CA GLU A 58 -10.15 -8.85 -3.78
C GLU A 58 -11.55 -8.57 -3.21
N GLU A 59 -11.65 -8.41 -1.88
CA GLU A 59 -12.88 -8.06 -1.16
C GLU A 59 -13.17 -6.55 -1.13
N GLY A 60 -12.33 -5.72 -1.77
CA GLY A 60 -12.49 -4.27 -1.84
C GLY A 60 -12.08 -3.53 -0.56
N GLN A 61 -11.35 -4.17 0.34
CA GLN A 61 -10.78 -3.54 1.54
C GLN A 61 -9.39 -2.98 1.24
N PHE A 62 -8.97 -1.92 1.92
CA PHE A 62 -7.59 -1.44 1.77
C PHE A 62 -6.62 -2.48 2.37
N ALA A 63 -5.75 -3.02 1.52
CA ALA A 63 -4.68 -3.95 1.87
C ALA A 63 -3.37 -3.21 2.15
N ASP A 64 -3.13 -2.09 1.46
CA ASP A 64 -1.94 -1.27 1.64
C ASP A 64 -2.22 0.21 1.36
N LEU A 65 -1.38 1.10 1.90
CA LEU A 65 -1.49 2.55 1.73
C LEU A 65 -0.10 3.21 1.70
N PHE A 66 0.20 3.82 0.56
CA PHE A 66 1.38 4.64 0.34
C PHE A 66 0.99 6.11 0.40
N THR A 67 1.73 6.93 1.14
CA THR A 67 1.46 8.37 1.27
C THR A 67 2.71 9.20 1.08
N CYS A 68 2.54 10.46 0.67
CA CYS A 68 3.59 11.47 0.66
C CYS A 68 3.06 12.80 1.21
N GLY A 69 3.98 13.66 1.67
CA GLY A 69 3.67 14.95 2.29
C GLY A 69 3.17 14.89 3.73
N VAL A 70 2.73 13.72 4.21
CA VAL A 70 2.32 13.47 5.60
C VAL A 70 3.55 13.10 6.43
N SER A 71 3.69 13.64 7.64
CA SER A 71 4.79 13.25 8.54
C SER A 71 4.59 11.83 9.06
N GLN A 72 5.69 11.15 9.38
CA GLN A 72 5.63 9.81 9.96
C GLN A 72 4.82 9.80 11.27
N GLU A 73 4.94 10.85 12.09
CA GLU A 73 4.16 11.01 13.33
C GLU A 73 2.64 11.02 13.08
N VAL A 74 2.18 11.72 12.04
CA VAL A 74 0.75 11.76 11.68
C VAL A 74 0.31 10.42 11.10
N TYR A 75 1.13 9.79 10.25
CA TYR A 75 0.84 8.47 9.71
C TYR A 75 0.69 7.43 10.83
N ASP A 76 1.64 7.42 11.77
CA ASP A 76 1.64 6.52 12.93
C ASP A 76 0.48 6.82 13.89
N ALA A 77 0.10 8.09 14.04
CA ALA A 77 -1.06 8.49 14.85
C ALA A 77 -2.39 7.99 14.29
N VAL A 78 -2.51 7.88 12.96
CA VAL A 78 -3.68 7.24 12.32
C VAL A 78 -3.68 5.75 12.65
N GLY A 79 -2.53 5.08 12.51
CA GLY A 79 -2.26 3.73 13.04
C GLY A 79 -3.16 2.59 12.53
N ARG A 80 -4.11 2.89 11.63
CA ARG A 80 -5.07 1.94 11.06
C ARG A 80 -5.20 2.17 9.56
N MET A 81 -5.39 1.09 8.83
CA MET A 81 -5.70 1.18 7.40
C MET A 81 -7.05 1.89 7.20
N PRO A 82 -7.21 2.73 6.16
CA PRO A 82 -8.48 3.38 5.89
C PRO A 82 -9.58 2.35 5.73
N THR A 83 -10.74 2.64 6.30
CA THR A 83 -11.95 1.89 5.94
C THR A 83 -12.58 2.59 4.74
N ALA A 84 -13.06 1.81 3.76
CA ALA A 84 -13.77 2.36 2.61
C ALA A 84 -15.12 2.94 3.09
N HIS A 85 -15.10 4.19 3.56
CA HIS A 85 -16.27 4.93 3.96
C HIS A 85 -16.23 6.35 3.41
N GLY A 86 -17.40 6.94 3.25
CA GLY A 86 -17.54 8.29 2.73
C GLY A 86 -16.96 8.45 1.32
N LEU A 87 -16.10 9.45 1.09
CA LEU A 87 -15.47 9.68 -0.21
C LEU A 87 -14.59 8.51 -0.69
N LEU A 88 -13.95 7.77 0.22
CA LEU A 88 -13.17 6.59 -0.16
C LEU A 88 -14.08 5.46 -0.66
N ALA A 89 -15.25 5.25 -0.02
CA ALA A 89 -16.24 4.29 -0.51
C ALA A 89 -16.75 4.67 -1.90
N GLU A 90 -17.04 5.95 -2.12
CA GLU A 90 -17.53 6.43 -3.43
C GLU A 90 -16.51 6.15 -4.54
N LEU A 91 -15.21 6.34 -4.28
CA LEU A 91 -14.14 6.05 -5.23
C LEU A 91 -13.96 4.55 -5.50
N VAL A 92 -14.20 3.69 -4.50
CA VAL A 92 -14.18 2.24 -4.67
C VAL A 92 -15.38 1.76 -5.49
N GLU A 93 -16.58 2.28 -5.21
CA GLU A 93 -17.82 1.93 -5.90
C GLU A 93 -17.88 2.49 -7.33
N HIS A 94 -17.33 3.70 -7.54
CA HIS A 94 -17.35 4.41 -8.81
C HIS A 94 -15.93 4.84 -9.19
N PRO A 95 -15.14 3.97 -9.85
CA PRO A 95 -13.71 4.20 -10.14
C PRO A 95 -13.52 5.20 -11.29
N ARG A 96 -13.83 6.45 -11.01
CA ARG A 96 -13.66 7.61 -11.90
C ARG A 96 -12.98 8.75 -11.14
N PRO A 97 -12.21 9.61 -11.81
CA PRO A 97 -11.63 10.78 -11.17
C PRO A 97 -12.72 11.65 -10.51
N LEU A 98 -12.50 11.99 -9.24
CA LEU A 98 -13.37 12.86 -8.45
C LEU A 98 -12.55 14.05 -7.97
N ARG A 99 -12.99 15.26 -8.32
CA ARG A 99 -12.41 16.52 -7.83
C ARG A 99 -13.45 17.23 -6.97
N VAL A 100 -13.08 17.52 -5.73
CA VAL A 100 -13.94 18.18 -4.75
C VAL A 100 -13.25 19.46 -4.32
N GLU A 101 -13.98 20.59 -4.32
CA GLU A 101 -13.44 21.89 -3.90
C GLU A 101 -13.25 21.97 -2.38
N ASP A 102 -14.26 21.51 -1.63
CA ASP A 102 -14.17 21.32 -0.18
C ASP A 102 -14.63 19.91 0.19
N VAL A 103 -13.67 19.09 0.62
CA VAL A 103 -13.87 17.70 1.05
C VAL A 103 -14.90 17.61 2.17
N GLN A 104 -14.93 18.57 3.11
CA GLN A 104 -15.85 18.56 4.25
C GLN A 104 -17.28 18.93 3.84
N ALA A 105 -17.44 19.68 2.75
CA ALA A 105 -18.75 20.06 2.20
C ALA A 105 -19.35 18.95 1.32
N HIS A 106 -18.59 17.93 0.94
CA HIS A 106 -19.10 16.86 0.09
C HIS A 106 -20.17 16.01 0.80
N PRO A 107 -21.30 15.66 0.17
CA PRO A 107 -22.37 14.85 0.80
C PRO A 107 -21.90 13.48 1.32
N SER A 108 -20.93 12.89 0.62
CA SER A 108 -20.29 11.63 1.00
C SER A 108 -19.24 11.79 2.11
N PHE A 109 -18.88 13.01 2.55
CA PHE A 109 -17.94 13.18 3.64
C PHE A 109 -18.47 12.59 4.95
N ARG A 110 -17.57 12.12 5.81
CA ARG A 110 -17.90 11.54 7.12
C ARG A 110 -17.06 12.19 8.20
N GLU A 111 -15.78 11.87 8.24
CA GLU A 111 -14.83 12.43 9.19
C GLU A 111 -13.40 12.24 8.71
N PHE A 112 -12.48 13.03 9.24
CA PHE A 112 -11.06 12.74 9.17
C PHE A 112 -10.67 11.79 10.31
N PRO A 113 -9.65 10.93 10.12
CA PRO A 113 -9.12 10.12 11.20
C PRO A 113 -8.64 11.00 12.39
N PRO A 114 -8.74 10.50 13.63
CA PRO A 114 -8.17 11.19 14.79
C PRO A 114 -6.67 11.50 14.58
N GLY A 115 -6.19 12.63 15.07
CA GLY A 115 -4.76 12.98 15.02
C GLY A 115 -4.23 13.55 13.69
N THR A 116 -5.12 13.84 12.73
CA THR A 116 -4.75 14.36 11.39
C THR A 116 -4.93 15.88 11.21
N ARG A 117 -5.05 16.64 12.30
CA ARG A 117 -5.24 18.11 12.31
C ARG A 117 -4.03 18.85 12.86
#